data_AF-A0A4Y2MBV7-F1
#
_entry.id   AF-A0A4Y2MBV7-F1
#
_cell.length_a   1.000
_cell.length_b   1.000
_cell.length_c   1.000
_cell.angle_alpha   90.00
_cell.angle_beta   90.00
_cell.angle_gamma   90.00
#
_symmetry.space_group_name_H-M   'P 1'
#
loop_
_entity.id
_entity.type
_entity.pdbx_description
1 polymer ?
#
loop_
_entity_poly.entity_id
_entity_poly.type
_entity_poly.pdbx_seq_one_letter_code
_entity_poly.pdbx_strand_id
1 'polypeptide(L)'
;MVLYNHLGQLKKYNSPEEILEEFYEIRLCFYEKRKAYLMDVLEKEATKLQNQVKFIDKISENKIKLANNSKEEMIHLLQNRKYETDPLKKAKKTQKNILEEKEEEDYDIDKEDSSYGQDYHYLLNMPLCSLNKEKKKNCKKML
;
A
#
# COMPACT_ATOMS: atom_id res chain seq x y z
N MET A 1 13.25 36.10 20.58
CA MET A 1 13.81 34.72 20.54
C MET A 1 14.38 34.45 19.16
N VAL A 2 15.46 33.66 19.03
CA VAL A 2 16.02 33.28 17.72
C VAL A 2 15.87 31.77 17.57
N LEU A 3 15.18 31.32 16.52
CA LEU A 3 14.88 29.92 16.26
C LEU A 3 15.02 29.63 14.76
N TYR A 4 15.12 28.35 14.39
CA TYR A 4 15.02 27.93 13.00
C TYR A 4 13.54 27.91 12.57
N ASN A 5 13.26 28.46 11.39
CA ASN A 5 11.96 28.36 10.75
C ASN A 5 11.80 26.99 10.06
N HIS A 6 10.62 26.75 9.46
CA HIS A 6 10.32 25.50 8.74
C HIS A 6 11.19 25.25 7.49
N LEU A 7 11.92 26.27 7.01
CA LEU A 7 12.88 26.17 5.91
C LEU A 7 14.32 25.92 6.42
N GLY A 8 14.53 25.80 7.73
CA GLY A 8 15.86 25.63 8.33
C GLY A 8 16.69 26.92 8.36
N GLN A 9 16.07 28.09 8.19
CA GLN A 9 16.73 29.39 8.24
C GLN A 9 16.60 30.02 9.63
N LEU A 10 17.63 30.75 10.06
CA LEU A 10 17.62 31.45 11.34
C LEU A 10 16.68 32.66 11.26
N LYS A 11 15.65 32.71 12.12
CA LYS A 11 14.70 33.82 12.21
C LYS A 11 14.62 34.33 13.64
N LYS A 12 14.62 35.66 13.78
CA LYS A 12 14.38 36.32 15.06
C LYS A 12 12.89 36.64 15.17
N TYR A 13 12.26 36.14 16.24
CA TYR A 13 10.87 36.37 16.60
C TYR A 13 10.80 37.41 17.71
N ASN A 14 9.91 38.38 17.57
CA ASN A 14 9.74 39.50 18.49
C ASN A 14 8.72 39.18 19.59
N SER A 15 7.69 38.39 19.26
CA SER A 15 6.65 37.92 20.19
C SER A 15 6.50 36.39 20.11
N PRO A 16 6.13 35.68 21.19
CA PRO A 16 5.71 34.29 21.12
C PRO A 16 4.51 34.06 20.19
N GLU A 17 3.67 35.07 19.95
CA GLU A 17 2.53 34.99 19.05
C GLU A 17 2.96 34.75 17.59
N GLU A 18 4.05 35.39 17.14
CA GLU A 18 4.60 35.20 15.79
C GLU A 18 5.05 33.74 15.56
N ILE A 19 5.53 33.07 16.61
CA ILE A 19 5.92 31.65 16.54
C ILE A 19 4.67 30.78 16.41
N LEU A 20 3.61 31.13 17.16
CA LEU A 20 2.35 30.38 17.15
C LEU A 20 1.63 30.47 15.80
N GLU A 21 1.58 31.67 15.20
CA GLU A 21 0.98 31.88 13.87
C GLU A 21 1.71 31.04 12.81
N GLU A 22 3.04 31.14 12.75
CA GLU A 22 3.84 30.35 11.80
C GLU A 22 3.68 28.85 12.03
N PHE A 23 3.70 28.40 13.29
CA PHE A 23 3.50 27.00 13.65
C PHE A 23 2.12 26.48 13.25
N TYR A 24 1.07 27.27 13.47
CA TYR A 24 -0.31 26.89 13.17
C TYR A 24 -0.52 26.61 11.68
N GLU A 25 -0.06 27.50 10.81
CA GLU A 25 -0.20 27.34 9.35
C GLU A 25 0.49 26.07 8.84
N ILE A 26 1.74 25.85 9.27
CA ILE A 26 2.49 24.64 8.93
C ILE A 26 1.73 23.43 9.43
N ARG A 27 1.29 23.45 10.69
CA ARG A 27 0.68 22.27 11.29
C ARG A 27 -0.63 21.90 10.62
N LEU A 28 -1.44 22.89 10.22
CA LEU A 28 -2.68 22.69 9.48
C LEU A 28 -2.40 22.00 8.12
N CYS A 29 -1.44 22.51 7.35
CA CYS A 29 -1.01 21.91 6.09
C CYS A 29 -0.56 20.43 6.27
N PHE A 30 0.16 20.14 7.35
CA PHE A 30 0.59 18.77 7.65
C PHE A 30 -0.57 17.85 8.07
N TYR A 31 -1.61 18.36 8.73
CA TYR A 31 -2.81 17.58 9.01
C TYR A 31 -3.56 17.21 7.73
N GLU A 32 -3.64 18.13 6.78
CA GLU A 32 -4.23 17.84 5.45
C GLU A 32 -3.44 16.78 4.71
N LYS A 33 -2.11 16.93 4.64
CA LYS A 33 -1.21 15.93 4.04
C LYS A 33 -1.37 14.56 4.71
N ARG A 34 -1.42 14.51 6.04
CA ARG A 34 -1.63 13.27 6.80
C ARG A 34 -3.00 12.66 6.50
N LYS A 35 -4.05 13.47 6.42
CA LYS A 35 -5.40 12.99 6.07
C LYS A 35 -5.40 12.37 4.68
N ALA A 36 -4.84 13.05 3.69
CA ALA A 36 -4.76 12.55 2.32
C ALA A 36 -3.97 11.22 2.26
N TYR A 37 -2.84 11.14 2.96
CA TYR A 37 -2.05 9.91 3.05
C TYR A 37 -2.85 8.75 3.67
N LEU A 38 -3.54 9.00 4.79
CA LEU A 38 -4.33 7.96 5.44
C LEU A 38 -5.50 7.49 4.57
N MET A 39 -6.15 8.40 3.84
CA MET A 39 -7.21 8.03 2.89
C MET A 39 -6.67 7.12 1.78
N ASP A 40 -5.52 7.46 1.18
CA ASP A 40 -4.88 6.67 0.13
C ASP A 40 -4.45 5.28 0.65
N VAL A 41 -3.88 5.20 1.85
CA VAL A 41 -3.54 3.91 2.47
C VAL A 41 -4.78 3.05 2.69
N LEU A 42 -5.84 3.61 3.26
CA LEU A 42 -7.08 2.89 3.52
C LEU A 42 -7.78 2.45 2.22
N GLU A 43 -7.76 3.28 1.18
CA GLU A 43 -8.31 2.93 -0.14
C GLU A 43 -7.55 1.77 -0.78
N LYS A 44 -6.21 1.77 -0.67
CA LYS A 44 -5.35 0.66 -1.13
C LYS A 44 -5.58 -0.63 -0.34
N GLU A 45 -5.80 -0.53 0.97
CA GLU A 45 -6.16 -1.69 1.79
C GLU A 45 -7.55 -2.22 1.45
N ALA A 46 -8.53 -1.34 1.24
CA ALA A 46 -9.88 -1.72 0.86
C ALA A 46 -9.91 -2.43 -0.50
N THR A 47 -9.25 -1.88 -1.52
CA THR A 47 -9.14 -2.49 -2.85
C THR A 47 -8.46 -3.86 -2.79
N LYS A 48 -7.38 -3.99 -2.01
CA LYS A 48 -6.73 -5.28 -1.74
C LYS A 48 -7.70 -6.31 -1.15
N LEU A 49 -8.45 -5.95 -0.10
CA LEU A 49 -9.44 -6.81 0.53
C LEU A 49 -10.57 -7.19 -0.45
N GLN A 50 -11.05 -6.23 -1.25
CA GLN A 50 -12.06 -6.50 -2.27
C GLN A 50 -11.57 -7.54 -3.30
N ASN A 51 -10.33 -7.44 -3.76
CA ASN A 51 -9.74 -8.40 -4.68
C ASN A 51 -9.56 -9.79 -4.06
N GLN A 52 -9.16 -9.84 -2.78
CA GLN A 52 -9.10 -11.10 -2.02
C GLN A 52 -10.48 -11.77 -1.89
N VAL A 53 -11.52 -11.00 -1.55
CA VAL A 53 -12.90 -11.52 -1.46
C VAL A 53 -13.39 -12.01 -2.82
N LYS A 54 -13.16 -11.23 -3.90
CA LYS A 54 -13.48 -11.64 -5.28
C LYS A 54 -12.79 -12.95 -5.64
N PHE A 55 -11.52 -13.11 -5.30
CA PHE A 55 -10.76 -14.33 -5.57
C PHE A 55 -11.32 -15.53 -4.81
N ILE A 56 -11.57 -15.39 -3.50
CA ILE A 56 -12.17 -16.43 -2.66
C ILE A 56 -13.57 -16.82 -3.17
N ASP A 57 -14.39 -15.85 -3.56
CA ASP A 57 -15.72 -16.10 -4.15
C ASP A 57 -15.61 -16.94 -5.44
N LYS A 58 -14.67 -16.62 -6.33
CA LYS A 58 -14.47 -17.37 -7.59
C LYS A 58 -13.89 -18.77 -7.38
N ILE A 59 -13.04 -18.98 -6.38
CA ILE A 59 -12.58 -20.32 -6.00
C ILE A 59 -13.76 -21.13 -5.45
N SER A 60 -14.57 -20.55 -4.57
CA SER A 60 -15.75 -21.20 -4.01
C SER A 60 -16.79 -21.58 -5.07
N GLU A 61 -16.87 -20.81 -6.17
CA GLU A 61 -17.72 -21.10 -7.34
C GLU A 61 -17.09 -22.12 -8.31
N ASN A 62 -15.91 -22.69 -8.00
CA ASN A 62 -15.10 -23.56 -8.87
C ASN A 62 -14.71 -22.91 -10.22
N LYS A 63 -14.81 -21.58 -10.34
CA LYS A 63 -14.44 -20.83 -11.56
C LYS A 63 -12.93 -20.59 -11.66
N ILE A 64 -12.20 -20.77 -10.57
CA ILE A 64 -10.74 -20.79 -10.50
C ILE A 64 -10.37 -22.10 -9.81
N LYS A 65 -9.66 -22.98 -10.52
CA LYS A 65 -9.08 -24.18 -9.93
C LYS A 65 -7.64 -23.85 -9.54
N LEU A 66 -7.28 -24.09 -8.29
CA LEU A 66 -5.92 -23.91 -7.80
C LEU A 66 -5.08 -25.19 -7.90
N ALA A 67 -5.75 -26.34 -7.99
CA ALA A 67 -5.11 -27.64 -8.02
C ALA A 67 -4.41 -27.89 -9.35
N ASN A 68 -3.15 -28.31 -9.28
CA ASN A 68 -2.33 -28.79 -10.41
C ASN A 68 -2.05 -27.78 -11.53
N ASN A 69 -2.09 -26.47 -11.23
CA ASN A 69 -1.69 -25.41 -12.17
C ASN A 69 -0.31 -24.85 -11.80
N SER A 70 0.46 -24.43 -12.80
CA SER A 70 1.73 -23.74 -12.56
C SER A 70 1.50 -22.32 -12.03
N LYS A 71 2.49 -21.74 -11.34
CA LYS A 71 2.41 -20.35 -10.87
C LYS A 71 2.21 -19.38 -12.03
N GLU A 72 2.84 -19.64 -13.17
CA GLU A 72 2.78 -18.80 -14.38
C GLU A 72 1.38 -18.82 -15.01
N GLU A 73 0.76 -20.00 -15.12
CA GLU A 73 -0.62 -20.14 -15.61
C GLU A 73 -1.61 -19.37 -14.73
N MET A 74 -1.39 -19.41 -13.41
CA MET A 74 -2.20 -18.65 -12.45
C MET A 74 -2.05 -17.14 -12.64
N ILE A 75 -0.82 -16.65 -12.87
CA ILE A 75 -0.57 -15.23 -13.14
C ILE A 75 -1.27 -14.80 -14.43
N HIS A 76 -1.15 -15.58 -15.51
CA HIS A 76 -1.85 -15.30 -16.77
C HIS A 76 -3.37 -15.30 -16.63
N LEU A 77 -3.94 -16.23 -15.85
CA LEU A 77 -5.37 -16.27 -15.56
C LEU A 77 -5.83 -15.01 -14.81
N LEU A 78 -5.05 -14.56 -13.83
CA LEU A 78 -5.34 -13.35 -13.06
C LEU A 78 -5.25 -12.08 -13.92
N GLN A 79 -4.27 -12.00 -14.81
CA GLN A 79 -4.14 -10.92 -15.80
C GLN A 79 -5.34 -10.90 -16.77
N ASN A 80 -5.72 -12.05 -17.33
CA ASN A 80 -6.85 -12.17 -18.24
C ASN A 80 -8.18 -11.78 -17.58
N ARG A 81 -8.32 -12.05 -16.28
CA ARG A 81 -9.50 -11.66 -15.50
C ARG A 81 -9.41 -10.26 -14.90
N LYS A 82 -8.36 -9.49 -15.23
CA LYS A 82 -8.14 -8.10 -14.81
C LYS A 82 -8.17 -7.92 -13.29
N TYR A 83 -7.58 -8.86 -12.56
CA TYR A 83 -7.30 -8.63 -11.13
C TYR A 83 -6.27 -7.50 -11.00
N GLU A 84 -6.45 -6.64 -10.01
CA GLU A 84 -5.50 -5.54 -9.79
C GLU A 84 -4.22 -6.08 -9.17
N THR A 85 -3.09 -5.51 -9.60
CA THR A 85 -1.79 -5.74 -8.97
C THR A 85 -1.74 -5.09 -7.59
N ASP A 86 -0.94 -5.63 -6.67
CA ASP A 86 -0.92 -5.21 -5.25
C ASP A 86 -0.89 -3.66 -5.09
N PRO A 87 -2.00 -3.05 -4.63
CA PRO A 87 -2.11 -1.59 -4.51
C PRO A 87 -1.05 -1.00 -3.57
N LEU A 88 -0.58 -1.79 -2.59
CA LEU A 88 0.38 -1.36 -1.58
C LEU A 88 1.83 -1.38 -2.09
N LYS A 89 2.17 -2.25 -3.05
CA LYS A 89 3.52 -2.25 -3.67
C LYS A 89 3.74 -1.04 -4.55
N LYS A 90 2.71 -0.58 -5.26
CA LYS A 90 2.77 0.67 -6.04
C LYS A 90 3.08 1.87 -5.15
N ALA A 91 2.41 1.96 -4.00
CA ALA A 91 2.63 3.04 -3.03
C ALA A 91 4.07 3.07 -2.50
N LYS A 92 4.63 1.90 -2.15
CA LYS A 92 6.01 1.79 -1.65
C LYS A 92 7.06 2.13 -2.71
N LYS A 93 6.88 1.69 -3.98
CA LYS A 93 7.77 2.08 -5.08
C LYS A 93 7.76 3.59 -5.34
N THR A 94 6.59 4.22 -5.34
CA THR A 94 6.49 5.68 -5.52
C THR A 94 7.16 6.46 -4.38
N GLN A 95 7.03 6.00 -3.13
CA GLN A 95 7.69 6.64 -1.99
C GLN A 95 9.21 6.43 -1.99
N LYS A 96 9.68 5.23 -2.36
CA LYS A 96 11.13 4.94 -2.49
C LYS A 96 11.78 5.82 -3.57
N ASN A 97 11.13 5.95 -4.73
CA ASN A 97 11.63 6.81 -5.81
C ASN A 97 11.70 8.31 -5.44
N ILE A 98 10.99 8.77 -4.40
CA ILE A 98 11.06 10.16 -3.89
C ILE A 98 12.15 10.31 -2.81
N LEU A 99 12.52 9.23 -2.11
CA LEU A 99 13.57 9.21 -1.09
C LEU A 99 14.96 8.86 -1.65
N GLU A 100 15.04 8.11 -2.75
CA GLU A 100 16.27 7.58 -3.37
C GLU A 100 17.08 8.63 -4.17
N GLU A 101 16.92 9.93 -3.91
CA GLU A 101 17.95 10.93 -4.25
C GLU A 101 19.03 11.08 -3.16
N LYS A 102 18.89 10.37 -2.03
CA LYS A 102 19.96 10.26 -1.03
C LYS A 102 20.06 8.83 -0.51
N GLU A 103 21.25 8.27 -0.70
CA GLU A 103 21.78 7.02 -0.14
C GLU A 103 21.55 5.77 -1.00
N GLU A 104 22.51 5.54 -1.91
CA GLU A 104 22.96 4.21 -2.31
C GLU A 104 23.63 3.53 -1.11
N GLU A 105 23.13 2.37 -0.66
CA GLU A 105 23.84 1.09 -0.73
C GLU A 105 23.11 0.01 0.11
N ASP A 106 23.10 -1.19 -0.49
CA ASP A 106 22.97 -2.54 0.07
C ASP A 106 21.60 -3.09 0.54
N TYR A 107 21.09 -4.09 -0.21
CA TYR A 107 21.06 -5.50 0.20
C TYR A 107 20.51 -6.37 -0.95
N ASP A 108 21.36 -7.23 -1.49
CA ASP A 108 21.01 -8.38 -2.33
C ASP A 108 20.16 -9.39 -1.55
N ILE A 109 18.89 -9.60 -1.96
CA ILE A 109 18.18 -10.89 -1.86
C ILE A 109 17.21 -11.02 -3.05
N ASP A 110 17.49 -11.99 -3.92
CA ASP A 110 16.61 -12.64 -4.90
C ASP A 110 16.08 -11.80 -6.09
N LYS A 111 16.98 -11.46 -7.01
CA LYS A 111 16.66 -11.15 -8.41
C LYS A 111 16.43 -12.44 -9.20
N GLU A 112 15.27 -13.10 -9.08
CA GLU A 112 14.84 -14.07 -10.11
C GLU A 112 13.35 -14.47 -10.08
N ASP A 113 12.45 -13.54 -9.79
CA ASP A 113 11.03 -13.72 -10.12
C ASP A 113 10.58 -12.59 -11.05
N SER A 114 10.07 -12.97 -12.23
CA SER A 114 9.45 -12.07 -13.21
C SER A 114 8.63 -10.99 -12.51
N SER A 115 8.83 -9.71 -12.86
CA SER A 115 8.19 -8.54 -12.22
C SER A 115 6.67 -8.69 -12.01
N TYR A 116 6.01 -9.53 -12.81
CA TYR A 116 4.57 -9.82 -12.73
C TYR A 116 4.18 -10.86 -11.67
N GLY A 117 5.11 -11.75 -11.26
CA GLY A 117 4.87 -12.77 -10.23
C GLY A 117 4.77 -12.17 -8.83
N GLN A 118 5.62 -11.17 -8.52
CA GLN A 118 5.55 -10.45 -7.25
C GLN A 118 4.24 -9.69 -7.05
N ASP A 119 3.53 -9.32 -8.12
CA ASP A 119 2.37 -8.43 -8.07
C ASP A 119 1.09 -9.11 -7.60
N TYR A 120 0.95 -10.42 -7.84
CA TYR A 120 -0.22 -11.22 -7.43
C TYR A 120 0.02 -12.06 -6.17
N HIS A 121 1.19 -11.94 -5.56
CA HIS A 121 1.58 -12.70 -4.38
C HIS A 121 0.58 -12.58 -3.22
N TYR A 122 -0.07 -11.41 -3.06
CA TYR A 122 -1.07 -11.18 -2.02
C TYR A 122 -2.37 -12.00 -2.16
N LEU A 123 -2.65 -12.53 -3.35
CA LEU A 123 -3.76 -13.45 -3.63
C LEU A 123 -3.31 -14.90 -3.54
N LEU A 124 -2.14 -15.21 -4.12
CA LEU A 124 -1.65 -16.58 -4.25
C LEU A 124 -1.10 -17.15 -2.95
N ASN A 125 -0.51 -16.31 -2.09
CA ASN A 125 0.07 -16.73 -0.80
C ASN A 125 -0.93 -16.62 0.37
N MET A 126 -2.23 -16.68 0.08
CA MET A 126 -3.25 -16.73 1.13
C MET A 126 -3.31 -18.13 1.75
N PRO A 127 -3.39 -18.26 3.08
CA PRO A 127 -3.50 -19.57 3.72
C PRO A 127 -4.85 -20.21 3.35
N LEU A 128 -4.84 -21.54 3.14
CA LEU A 128 -6.02 -22.32 2.73
C LEU A 128 -7.22 -22.14 3.67
N CYS A 129 -6.98 -21.94 4.98
CA CYS A 129 -8.01 -21.66 5.96
C CYS A 129 -8.85 -20.39 5.66
N SER A 130 -8.35 -19.49 4.81
CA SER A 130 -9.07 -18.30 4.36
C SER A 130 -10.29 -18.63 3.49
N LEU A 131 -10.31 -19.83 2.89
CA LEU A 131 -11.41 -20.33 2.05
C LEU A 131 -12.63 -20.79 2.87
N ASN A 132 -12.49 -20.91 4.20
CA ASN A 132 -13.57 -21.34 5.07
C ASN A 132 -14.76 -20.35 5.03
N LYS A 133 -15.98 -20.88 5.15
CA LYS A 133 -17.23 -20.08 5.13
C LYS A 133 -17.22 -18.96 6.19
N GLU A 134 -16.64 -19.22 7.35
CA GLU A 134 -16.53 -18.25 8.46
C GLU A 134 -15.57 -17.11 8.12
N LYS A 135 -14.37 -17.42 7.61
CA LYS A 135 -13.39 -16.42 7.20
C LYS A 135 -13.91 -15.58 6.04
N LYS A 136 -14.59 -16.20 5.08
CA LYS A 136 -15.30 -15.50 4.00
C LYS A 136 -16.35 -14.51 4.53
N LYS A 137 -17.16 -14.91 5.52
CA LYS A 137 -18.11 -13.99 6.18
C LYS A 137 -17.40 -12.84 6.89
N ASN A 138 -16.30 -13.10 7.58
CA ASN A 138 -15.53 -12.07 8.27
C ASN A 138 -14.89 -11.08 7.30
N CYS A 139 -14.31 -11.54 6.18
CA CYS A 139 -13.79 -10.65 5.15
C CYS A 139 -14.90 -9.77 4.54
N LYS A 140 -16.11 -10.32 4.35
CA LYS A 140 -17.27 -9.53 3.91
C LYS A 140 -17.77 -8.51 4.94
N LYS A 141 -17.49 -8.71 6.24
CA LYS A 141 -17.80 -7.72 7.30
C LYS A 141 -16.77 -6.61 7.41
N MET A 142 -15.54 -6.87 6.95
CA MET A 142 -14.44 -5.89 6.96
C MET A 142 -14.47 -4.95 5.74
N LEU A 143 -15.29 -5.28 4.74
CA LEU A 143 -15.65 -4.43 3.61
C LEU A 143 -16.87 -3.57 3.97
#